data_AF-A0A0F9HIX7-F1
#
_entry.id   AF-A0A0F9HIX7-F1
#
_cell.length_a   1.000
_cell.length_b   1.000
_cell.length_c   1.000
_cell.angle_alpha   90.00
_cell.angle_beta   90.00
_cell.angle_gamma   90.00
#
_symmetry.space_group_name_H-M   'P 1'
#
loop_
_entity.id
_entity.type
_entity.pdbx_description
1 polymer ?
#
loop_
_entity_poly.entity_id
_entity_poly.type
_entity_poly.pdbx_seq_one_letter_code
_entity_poly.pdbx_strand_id
1 'polypeptide(L)'
;NAQQTLYRADTDVILRGTDQATLTTADTALFVVNPGALNYMTISGEPASVQASVQFPGGNDLIVTVYDTFDNQKTNYTGTIEFTTSDPNAFSSVILNTVDISLIQSLYTFIPADNGQHTFASTGFILETFGPQTITVTDIVAPAATATTNNINVTAAPIASFTMTVPLLLWMLVYLSTFI
;
A
#
# COMPACT_ATOMS: atom_id res chain seq x y z
N ASN A 1 46.64 -10.04 3.69
CA ASN A 1 45.33 -10.12 3.04
C ASN A 1 44.47 -9.02 3.62
N ALA A 2 44.18 -7.95 2.88
CA ALA A 2 43.30 -6.90 3.36
C ALA A 2 41.86 -7.33 3.06
N GLN A 3 41.11 -7.68 4.10
CA GLN A 3 39.70 -8.02 3.94
C GLN A 3 38.92 -6.74 3.64
N GLN A 4 38.12 -6.77 2.57
CA GLN A 4 37.16 -5.73 2.28
C GLN A 4 35.74 -6.25 2.53
N THR A 5 34.88 -5.38 3.05
CA THR A 5 33.46 -5.67 3.24
C THR A 5 32.68 -4.57 2.56
N LEU A 6 31.71 -4.96 1.74
CA LEU A 6 30.89 -4.06 0.93
C LEU A 6 29.47 -4.13 1.46
N TYR A 7 28.89 -2.96 1.74
CA TYR A 7 27.55 -2.84 2.33
C TYR A 7 26.53 -2.24 1.36
N ARG A 8 26.98 -1.51 0.33
CA ARG A 8 26.09 -0.94 -0.67
C ARG A 8 25.79 -1.99 -1.74
N ALA A 9 24.52 -2.29 -1.95
CA ALA A 9 24.08 -3.11 -3.06
C ALA A 9 24.23 -2.33 -4.37
N ASP A 10 24.85 -2.96 -5.37
CA ASP A 10 25.21 -2.30 -6.63
C ASP A 10 25.52 -3.38 -7.67
N THR A 11 25.17 -3.13 -8.93
CA THR A 11 25.37 -4.07 -10.04
C THR A 11 26.72 -3.93 -10.71
N ASP A 12 27.37 -2.76 -10.56
CA ASP A 12 28.55 -2.39 -11.35
C ASP A 12 29.77 -2.11 -10.48
N VAL A 13 30.08 -3.01 -9.54
CA VAL A 13 31.20 -2.83 -8.61
C VAL A 13 32.51 -3.29 -9.21
N ILE A 14 33.53 -2.45 -9.06
CA ILE A 14 34.93 -2.75 -9.38
C ILE A 14 35.78 -2.33 -8.17
N LEU A 15 36.67 -3.21 -7.72
CA LEU A 15 37.68 -2.86 -6.72
C LEU A 15 39.02 -2.61 -7.42
N ARG A 16 39.62 -1.47 -7.10
CA ARG A 16 40.96 -1.09 -7.58
C ARG A 16 41.99 -1.27 -6.48
N GLY A 17 42.94 -2.16 -6.71
CA GLY A 17 44.18 -2.21 -5.94
C GLY A 17 45.21 -1.24 -6.52
N THR A 18 45.97 -0.56 -5.67
CA THR A 18 47.13 0.24 -6.09
C THR A 18 48.35 -0.22 -5.28
N ASP A 19 49.44 -0.56 -5.96
CA ASP A 19 50.72 -0.78 -5.29
C ASP A 19 51.34 0.58 -4.91
N GLN A 20 51.57 0.80 -3.62
CA GLN A 20 52.07 2.08 -3.11
C GLN A 20 53.51 2.37 -3.57
N ALA A 21 54.31 1.34 -3.84
CA ALA A 21 55.71 1.50 -4.25
C ALA A 21 55.85 1.88 -5.73
N THR A 22 55.02 1.30 -6.60
CA THR A 22 55.10 1.49 -8.05
C THR A 22 53.98 2.35 -8.63
N LEU A 23 52.98 2.69 -7.82
CA LEU A 23 51.72 3.34 -8.23
C LEU A 23 50.96 2.59 -9.32
N THR A 24 51.27 1.31 -9.53
CA THR A 24 50.57 0.47 -10.50
C THR A 24 49.21 0.08 -9.95
N THR A 25 48.20 0.06 -10.82
CA THR A 25 46.82 -0.28 -10.44
C THR A 25 46.38 -1.58 -11.10
N ALA A 26 45.57 -2.35 -10.40
CA ALA A 26 44.87 -3.51 -10.94
C ALA A 26 43.41 -3.48 -10.49
N ASP A 27 42.50 -3.74 -11.42
CA ASP A 27 41.06 -3.75 -11.17
C ASP A 27 40.56 -5.19 -11.13
N THR A 28 39.54 -5.45 -10.31
CA THR A 28 38.75 -6.68 -10.44
C THR A 28 37.94 -6.66 -11.74
N ALA A 29 37.44 -7.82 -12.15
CA ALA A 29 36.30 -7.85 -13.05
C ALA A 29 35.08 -7.18 -12.38
N LEU A 30 34.09 -6.78 -13.19
CA LEU A 30 32.81 -6.30 -12.68
C LEU A 30 32.09 -7.43 -11.94
N PHE A 31 31.52 -7.10 -10.78
CA PHE A 31 30.70 -8.02 -10.01
C PHE A 31 29.55 -7.29 -9.32
N VAL A 32 28.54 -8.07 -8.93
CA VAL A 32 27.33 -7.58 -8.26
C VAL A 32 27.48 -7.76 -6.75
N VAL A 33 27.13 -6.71 -6.00
CA VAL A 33 26.87 -6.80 -4.56
C VAL A 33 25.36 -6.87 -4.39
N ASN A 34 24.86 -8.05 -4.01
CA ASN A 34 23.44 -8.25 -3.77
C ASN A 34 23.02 -7.62 -2.44
N PRO A 35 21.76 -7.13 -2.32
CA PRO A 35 21.20 -6.69 -1.05
C PRO A 35 21.22 -7.81 0.00
N GLY A 36 21.35 -7.40 1.26
CA GLY A 36 21.38 -8.26 2.44
C GLY A 36 20.02 -8.88 2.80
N ALA A 37 19.90 -9.33 4.05
CA ALA A 37 18.65 -9.88 4.58
C ALA A 37 17.55 -8.80 4.67
N LEU A 38 16.29 -9.21 4.50
CA LEU A 38 15.12 -8.33 4.67
C LEU A 38 15.12 -7.70 6.07
N ASN A 39 14.84 -6.40 6.15
CA ASN A 39 14.78 -5.66 7.41
C ASN A 39 13.45 -4.92 7.59
N TYR A 40 13.10 -4.03 6.66
CA TYR A 40 11.89 -3.21 6.74
C TYR A 40 11.28 -2.94 5.38
N MET A 41 10.10 -2.35 5.38
CA MET A 41 9.39 -1.90 4.19
C MET A 41 9.01 -0.43 4.33
N THR A 42 8.69 0.20 3.21
CA THR A 42 7.99 1.48 3.18
C THR A 42 6.75 1.34 2.32
N ILE A 43 5.69 2.04 2.71
CA ILE A 43 4.48 2.19 1.91
C ILE A 43 4.23 3.68 1.69
N SER A 44 3.83 4.06 0.48
CA SER A 44 3.59 5.46 0.10
C SER A 44 2.58 5.56 -1.04
N GLY A 45 2.18 6.78 -1.39
CA GLY A 45 1.26 7.07 -2.50
C GLY A 45 -0.20 7.19 -2.05
N GLU A 46 -0.48 6.97 -0.77
CA GLU A 46 -1.81 7.11 -0.19
C GLU A 46 -2.36 8.54 -0.34
N PRO A 47 -3.66 8.72 -0.58
CA PRO A 47 -4.27 10.03 -0.54
C PRO A 47 -4.39 10.51 0.91
N ALA A 48 -4.26 11.81 1.15
CA ALA A 48 -4.51 12.38 2.49
C ALA A 48 -6.00 12.26 2.91
N SER A 49 -6.91 12.21 1.94
CA SER A 49 -8.34 12.01 2.17
C SER A 49 -9.02 11.32 1.00
N VAL A 50 -10.02 10.50 1.29
CA VAL A 50 -10.87 9.84 0.28
C VAL A 50 -12.32 9.86 0.77
N GLN A 51 -13.28 9.86 -0.15
CA GLN A 51 -14.68 9.67 0.20
C GLN A 51 -14.96 8.18 0.46
N ALA A 52 -15.80 7.89 1.45
CA ALA A 52 -16.23 6.53 1.75
C ALA A 52 -16.83 5.83 0.52
N SER A 53 -16.50 4.54 0.35
CA SER A 53 -16.92 3.68 -0.75
C SER A 53 -16.50 4.16 -2.15
N VAL A 54 -15.48 5.02 -2.24
CA VAL A 54 -14.87 5.47 -3.50
C VAL A 54 -13.44 4.93 -3.58
N GLN A 55 -13.01 4.54 -4.79
CA GLN A 55 -11.64 4.15 -5.08
C GLN A 55 -10.66 5.29 -4.81
N PHE A 56 -9.40 4.96 -4.52
CA PHE A 56 -8.37 5.99 -4.43
C PHE A 56 -8.26 6.75 -5.77
N PRO A 57 -8.13 8.08 -5.71
CA PRO A 57 -8.09 8.91 -6.91
C PRO A 57 -6.87 8.56 -7.79
N GLY A 58 -6.99 8.82 -9.09
CA GLY A 58 -5.88 8.57 -10.02
C GLY A 58 -4.64 9.37 -9.65
N GLY A 59 -3.48 8.71 -9.66
CA GLY A 59 -2.20 9.27 -9.19
C GLY A 59 -1.86 8.92 -7.73
N ASN A 60 -2.76 8.22 -7.03
CA ASN A 60 -2.53 7.67 -5.69
C ASN A 60 -2.37 6.15 -5.71
N ASP A 61 -1.53 5.66 -6.61
CA ASP A 61 -1.10 4.26 -6.62
C ASP A 61 -0.24 4.01 -5.37
N LEU A 62 -0.50 2.91 -4.65
CA LEU A 62 0.29 2.57 -3.48
C LEU A 62 1.60 1.91 -3.92
N ILE A 63 2.72 2.42 -3.42
CA ILE A 63 4.04 1.90 -3.73
C ILE A 63 4.61 1.26 -2.47
N VAL A 64 4.89 -0.05 -2.54
CA VAL A 64 5.60 -0.77 -1.49
C VAL A 64 7.04 -0.99 -1.93
N THR A 65 7.99 -0.55 -1.11
CA THR A 65 9.43 -0.78 -1.35
C THR A 65 10.03 -1.54 -0.17
N VAL A 66 10.92 -2.46 -0.47
CA VAL A 66 11.47 -3.42 0.49
C VAL A 66 12.96 -3.17 0.67
N TYR A 67 13.45 -3.17 1.91
CA TYR A 67 14.83 -2.79 2.25
C TYR A 67 15.56 -3.84 3.10
N ASP A 68 16.88 -3.85 2.97
CA ASP A 68 17.78 -4.66 3.80
C ASP A 68 18.25 -3.91 5.06
N THR A 69 19.13 -4.56 5.86
CA THR A 69 19.68 -3.99 7.10
C THR A 69 20.64 -2.82 6.90
N PHE A 70 21.03 -2.53 5.66
CA PHE A 70 21.97 -1.47 5.28
C PHE A 70 21.30 -0.40 4.42
N ASP A 71 19.97 -0.31 4.47
CA ASP A 71 19.12 0.63 3.72
C ASP A 71 19.24 0.48 2.19
N ASN A 72 19.68 -0.68 1.69
CA ASN A 72 19.60 -0.97 0.26
C ASN A 72 18.22 -1.49 -0.10
N GLN A 73 17.68 -1.06 -1.24
CA GLN A 73 16.50 -1.70 -1.81
C GLN A 73 16.78 -3.18 -2.08
N LYS A 74 15.94 -4.05 -1.54
CA LYS A 74 16.08 -5.49 -1.63
C LYS A 74 15.57 -5.98 -2.98
N THR A 75 16.33 -5.70 -4.03
CA THR A 75 16.00 -5.99 -5.43
C THR A 75 15.68 -7.45 -5.74
N ASN A 76 16.22 -8.37 -4.94
CA ASN A 76 16.00 -9.81 -5.06
C ASN A 76 14.90 -10.35 -4.12
N TYR A 77 14.06 -9.49 -3.56
CA TYR A 77 12.94 -9.92 -2.73
C TYR A 77 11.86 -10.61 -3.57
N THR A 78 11.53 -11.85 -3.19
CA THR A 78 10.46 -12.66 -3.79
C THR A 78 9.51 -13.21 -2.73
N GLY A 79 9.42 -12.52 -1.59
CA GLY A 79 8.55 -12.90 -0.48
C GLY A 79 7.10 -12.50 -0.75
N THR A 80 6.23 -12.92 0.18
CA THR A 80 4.81 -12.59 0.13
C THR A 80 4.48 -11.61 1.24
N ILE A 81 3.78 -10.54 0.86
CA ILE A 81 3.24 -9.56 1.79
C ILE A 81 1.74 -9.71 1.93
N GLU A 82 1.22 -9.37 3.11
CA GLU A 82 -0.19 -9.27 3.41
C GLU A 82 -0.57 -7.80 3.66
N PHE A 83 -1.67 -7.37 3.06
CA PHE A 83 -2.30 -6.09 3.32
C PHE A 83 -3.38 -6.23 4.40
N THR A 84 -3.36 -5.33 5.37
CA THR A 84 -4.39 -5.16 6.38
C THR A 84 -4.82 -3.70 6.46
N THR A 85 -6.01 -3.43 7.00
CA THR A 85 -6.53 -2.07 7.18
C THR A 85 -7.18 -1.92 8.54
N SER A 86 -7.11 -0.70 9.09
CA SER A 86 -7.85 -0.33 10.31
C SER A 86 -9.34 -0.17 10.07
N ASP A 87 -9.76 -0.09 8.81
CA ASP A 87 -11.17 0.06 8.44
C ASP A 87 -11.91 -1.27 8.67
N PRO A 88 -12.85 -1.33 9.64
CA PRO A 88 -13.52 -2.58 10.00
C PRO A 88 -14.44 -3.13 8.90
N ASN A 89 -14.86 -2.28 7.95
CA ASN A 89 -15.83 -2.65 6.91
C ASN A 89 -15.21 -2.78 5.53
N ALA A 90 -13.99 -2.25 5.33
CA ALA A 90 -13.29 -2.32 4.05
C ALA A 90 -13.26 -3.76 3.50
N PHE A 91 -13.03 -4.78 4.33
CA PHE A 91 -12.97 -6.19 3.89
C PHE A 91 -14.28 -6.77 3.33
N SER A 92 -15.43 -6.13 3.50
CA SER A 92 -16.69 -6.58 2.87
C SER A 92 -16.95 -5.97 1.49
N SER A 93 -16.23 -4.88 1.14
CA SER A 93 -16.26 -4.18 -0.16
C SER A 93 -14.86 -4.02 -0.76
N VAL A 94 -13.91 -4.83 -0.34
CA VAL A 94 -12.64 -5.04 -1.04
C VAL A 94 -12.97 -5.90 -2.25
N ILE A 95 -13.58 -5.26 -3.26
CA ILE A 95 -13.44 -5.75 -4.62
C ILE A 95 -12.00 -5.37 -5.00
N LEU A 96 -11.05 -6.26 -4.70
CA LEU A 96 -9.78 -6.30 -5.42
C LEU A 96 -10.08 -6.64 -6.88
N ASN A 97 -10.76 -5.76 -7.62
CA ASN A 97 -10.88 -5.90 -9.07
C ASN A 97 -9.59 -5.36 -9.68
N THR A 98 -8.48 -6.04 -9.42
CA THR A 98 -7.24 -5.77 -10.11
C THR A 98 -6.47 -7.07 -10.24
N VAL A 99 -5.90 -7.24 -11.42
CA VAL A 99 -5.18 -8.42 -11.93
C VAL A 99 -3.95 -8.79 -11.06
N ASP A 100 -3.57 -7.95 -10.10
CA ASP A 100 -2.32 -8.07 -9.33
C ASP A 100 -2.50 -8.54 -7.87
N ILE A 101 -3.70 -8.51 -7.28
CA ILE A 101 -3.93 -8.98 -5.90
C ILE A 101 -4.94 -10.13 -5.95
N SER A 102 -4.52 -11.35 -5.61
CA SER A 102 -5.36 -12.55 -5.72
C SER A 102 -6.65 -12.39 -4.92
N LEU A 103 -7.77 -12.47 -5.65
CA LEU A 103 -9.12 -11.93 -5.46
C LEU A 103 -9.81 -12.04 -4.07
N ILE A 104 -9.19 -12.62 -3.04
CA ILE A 104 -9.85 -12.91 -1.75
C ILE A 104 -8.90 -12.75 -0.53
N GLN A 105 -7.57 -12.70 -0.71
CA GLN A 105 -6.64 -12.93 0.43
C GLN A 105 -5.80 -11.74 0.86
N SER A 106 -5.88 -10.57 0.20
CA SER A 106 -5.00 -9.42 0.52
C SER A 106 -3.49 -9.75 0.47
N LEU A 107 -3.10 -10.77 -0.30
CA LEU A 107 -1.72 -11.23 -0.43
C LEU A 107 -1.12 -10.82 -1.77
N TYR A 108 0.16 -10.46 -1.76
CA TYR A 108 0.96 -10.22 -2.95
C TYR A 108 2.32 -10.89 -2.83
N THR A 109 2.70 -11.69 -3.83
CA THR A 109 4.03 -12.31 -3.90
C THR A 109 4.89 -11.56 -4.89
N PHE A 110 5.99 -10.99 -4.41
CA PHE A 110 6.94 -10.28 -5.27
C PHE A 110 7.57 -11.23 -6.28
N ILE A 111 7.69 -10.75 -7.51
CA ILE A 111 8.38 -11.40 -8.61
C ILE A 111 9.70 -10.69 -8.90
N PRO A 112 10.67 -11.34 -9.56
CA PRO A 112 11.94 -10.70 -9.89
C PRO A 112 11.82 -9.38 -10.66
N ALA A 113 10.74 -9.20 -11.43
CA ALA A 113 10.49 -7.97 -12.20
C ALA A 113 10.15 -6.75 -11.31
N ASP A 114 9.67 -6.98 -10.09
CA ASP A 114 9.40 -5.89 -9.12
C ASP A 114 10.69 -5.22 -8.66
N ASN A 115 11.83 -5.93 -8.72
CA ASN A 115 13.12 -5.39 -8.34
C ASN A 115 13.09 -4.75 -6.92
N GLY A 116 12.36 -5.37 -5.98
CA GLY A 116 12.22 -4.88 -4.60
C GLY A 116 11.22 -3.74 -4.40
N GLN A 117 10.45 -3.37 -5.43
CA GLN A 117 9.38 -2.37 -5.36
C GLN A 117 8.18 -2.78 -6.23
N HIS A 118 6.98 -2.71 -5.68
CA HIS A 118 5.76 -2.95 -6.45
C HIS A 118 4.80 -1.78 -6.32
N THR A 119 4.16 -1.43 -7.44
CA THR A 119 3.15 -0.37 -7.52
C THR A 119 1.78 -1.01 -7.68
N PHE A 120 0.93 -0.82 -6.68
CA PHE A 120 -0.44 -1.30 -6.63
C PHE A 120 -1.37 -0.19 -7.12
N ALA A 121 -2.19 -0.49 -8.13
CA ALA A 121 -3.10 0.48 -8.72
C ALA A 121 -4.10 1.05 -7.70
N SER A 122 -4.34 2.36 -7.75
CA SER A 122 -5.25 3.08 -6.86
C SER A 122 -6.68 2.53 -6.86
N THR A 123 -7.11 1.94 -7.98
CA THR A 123 -8.43 1.33 -8.15
C THR A 123 -8.67 0.10 -7.27
N GLY A 124 -7.60 -0.52 -6.74
CA GLY A 124 -7.67 -1.65 -5.83
C GLY A 124 -7.99 -1.28 -4.37
N PHE A 125 -8.01 0.02 -4.03
CA PHE A 125 -8.15 0.49 -2.65
C PHE A 125 -9.44 1.28 -2.44
N ILE A 126 -10.31 0.78 -1.55
CA ILE A 126 -11.58 1.40 -1.14
C ILE A 126 -11.68 1.33 0.38
N LEU A 127 -12.03 2.45 1.01
CA LEU A 127 -12.30 2.56 2.44
C LEU A 127 -13.75 2.99 2.65
N GLU A 128 -14.43 2.46 3.65
CA GLU A 128 -15.86 2.64 3.91
C GLU A 128 -16.15 3.39 5.21
N THR A 129 -15.32 3.19 6.23
CA THR A 129 -15.60 3.69 7.56
C THR A 129 -15.06 5.10 7.73
N PHE A 130 -15.98 6.04 7.95
CA PHE A 130 -15.66 7.44 8.23
C PHE A 130 -14.62 7.60 9.35
N GLY A 131 -13.71 8.57 9.16
CA GLY A 131 -12.65 8.88 10.10
C GLY A 131 -11.26 8.49 9.58
N PRO A 132 -10.22 8.63 10.42
CA PRO A 132 -8.86 8.26 10.03
C PRO A 132 -8.74 6.75 9.89
N GLN A 133 -8.27 6.29 8.73
CA GLN A 133 -7.95 4.90 8.45
C GLN A 133 -6.50 4.76 7.97
N THR A 134 -5.95 3.56 8.11
CA THR A 134 -4.58 3.24 7.69
C THR A 134 -4.54 1.90 6.99
N ILE A 135 -3.63 1.77 6.04
CA ILE A 135 -3.31 0.49 5.38
C ILE A 135 -1.93 0.05 5.86
N THR A 136 -1.79 -1.23 6.19
CA THR A 136 -0.55 -1.83 6.65
C THR A 136 -0.15 -2.98 5.75
N VAL A 137 1.13 -3.07 5.42
CA VAL A 137 1.74 -4.21 4.72
C VAL A 137 2.69 -4.95 5.65
N THR A 138 2.69 -6.27 5.59
CA THR A 138 3.54 -7.10 6.46
C THR A 138 4.05 -8.31 5.68
N ASP A 139 5.35 -8.62 5.78
CA ASP A 139 5.87 -9.89 5.28
C ASP A 139 5.32 -11.06 6.10
N ILE A 140 4.77 -12.08 5.45
CA ILE A 140 4.11 -13.20 6.15
C ILE A 140 5.10 -14.16 6.84
N VAL A 141 6.37 -14.16 6.44
CA VAL A 141 7.44 -15.00 6.99
C VAL A 141 8.29 -14.22 7.99
N ALA A 142 8.47 -12.91 7.78
CA ALA A 142 9.24 -12.01 8.62
C ALA A 142 8.38 -10.81 9.09
N PRO A 143 7.46 -10.99 10.05
CA PRO A 143 6.47 -9.96 10.41
C PRO A 143 7.03 -8.65 10.98
N ALA A 144 8.32 -8.63 11.37
CA ALA A 144 9.00 -7.41 11.75
C ALA A 144 9.22 -6.44 10.56
N ALA A 145 9.26 -6.97 9.33
CA ALA A 145 9.26 -6.19 8.11
C ALA A 145 7.82 -5.79 7.76
N THR A 146 7.42 -4.64 8.28
CA THR A 146 6.07 -4.08 8.12
C THR A 146 6.14 -2.58 7.82
N ALA A 147 5.11 -2.03 7.20
CA ALA A 147 4.94 -0.60 6.99
C ALA A 147 3.46 -0.22 7.04
N THR A 148 3.17 0.94 7.63
CA THR A 148 1.81 1.48 7.72
C THR A 148 1.79 2.87 7.07
N THR A 149 0.73 3.15 6.31
CA THR A 149 0.51 4.48 5.71
C THR A 149 0.31 5.54 6.77
N ASN A 150 0.37 6.81 6.38
CA ASN A 150 -0.21 7.86 7.22
C ASN A 150 -1.74 7.69 7.33
N ASN A 151 -2.36 8.47 8.22
CA ASN A 151 -3.82 8.52 8.32
C ASN A 151 -4.44 9.04 7.01
N ILE A 152 -5.30 8.22 6.43
CA ILE A 152 -6.17 8.56 5.31
C ILE A 152 -7.50 9.01 5.90
N ASN A 153 -7.85 10.28 5.74
CA ASN A 153 -9.10 10.79 6.29
C ASN A 153 -10.28 10.41 5.39
N VAL A 154 -11.10 9.45 5.83
CA VAL A 154 -12.29 8.99 5.11
C VAL A 154 -13.45 9.92 5.40
N THR A 155 -13.94 10.62 4.37
CA THR A 155 -15.06 11.55 4.47
C THR A 155 -16.38 10.88 4.09
N ALA A 156 -17.48 11.32 4.70
CA ALA A 156 -18.80 10.83 4.34
C ALA A 156 -19.20 11.29 2.92
N ALA A 157 -19.93 10.44 2.21
CA ALA A 157 -20.60 10.85 0.99
C ALA A 157 -21.67 11.92 1.29
N PRO A 158 -21.88 12.91 0.40
CA PRO A 158 -22.99 13.83 0.54
C PRO A 158 -24.32 13.06 0.52
N ILE A 159 -25.25 13.47 1.39
CA ILE A 159 -26.60 12.89 1.44
C ILE A 159 -27.32 13.24 0.15
N ALA A 160 -27.68 12.22 -0.65
CA ALA A 160 -28.33 12.43 -1.95
C ALA A 160 -29.82 12.80 -1.82
N SER A 161 -30.55 12.24 -0.84
CA SER A 161 -31.93 12.60 -0.54
C SER A 161 -32.35 12.13 0.85
N PHE A 162 -33.34 12.80 1.44
CA PHE A 162 -34.10 12.30 2.56
C PHE A 162 -35.58 12.35 2.18
N THR A 163 -36.33 11.27 2.44
CA THR A 163 -37.78 11.27 2.26
C THR A 163 -38.45 11.24 3.62
N MET A 164 -39.35 12.19 3.85
CA MET A 164 -40.20 12.22 5.04
C MET A 164 -41.64 12.03 4.57
N THR A 165 -42.24 10.90 4.90
CA THR A 165 -43.65 10.65 4.63
C THR A 165 -44.46 10.95 5.89
N VAL A 166 -45.39 11.89 5.77
CA VAL A 166 -46.41 12.09 6.79
C VAL A 166 -47.59 11.17 6.41
N PRO A 167 -48.06 10.27 7.27
CA PRO A 167 -49.24 9.48 6.98
C PRO A 167 -50.46 10.43 6.87
N LEU A 168 -51.21 10.32 5.77
CA LEU A 168 -52.50 11.00 5.64
C LEU A 168 -53.45 10.46 6.70
N LEU A 169 -53.74 11.26 7.72
CA LEU A 169 -54.89 11.02 8.60
C LEU A 169 -56.15 11.43 7.85
N LEU A 170 -56.77 10.46 7.16
CA LEU A 170 -58.04 10.63 6.45
C LEU A 170 -59.21 10.72 7.44
N TRP A 171 -59.37 11.84 8.13
CA TRP A 171 -60.53 12.08 9.01
C TRP A 171 -60.98 13.54 8.91
N MET A 172 -61.57 13.92 7.78
CA MET A 172 -62.48 15.06 7.76
C MET A 172 -63.81 14.63 7.12
N LEU A 173 -64.64 13.93 7.90
CA LEU A 173 -66.07 13.89 7.64
C LEU A 173 -66.61 15.29 7.90
N VAL A 174 -66.83 16.08 6.84
CA VAL A 174 -67.67 17.27 6.92
C VAL A 174 -69.11 16.78 7.06
N TYR A 175 -69.63 16.75 8.29
CA TYR A 175 -71.07 16.68 8.51
C TYR A 175 -71.68 18.03 8.11
N LEU A 176 -72.15 18.15 6.87
CA LEU A 176 -73.09 19.21 6.52
C LEU A 176 -74.47 18.78 7.04
N SER A 177 -74.74 19.08 8.32
CA SER A 177 -76.10 18.99 8.86
C SER A 177 -76.88 20.20 8.37
N THR A 178 -77.80 19.99 7.43
CA THR A 178 -78.91 20.91 7.19
C THR A 178 -79.75 21.00 8.46
N PHE A 179 -79.82 22.17 9.08
CA PHE A 179 -80.90 22.53 9.99
C PHE A 179 -81.38 23.95 9.72
N ILE A 180 -82.66 23.99 9.33
CA ILE A 180 -83.64 25.09 9.23
C ILE A 180 -83.45 26.07 8.07
#